data_AF-A0A2N3PUV1-F1
#
_entry.id   AF-A0A2N3PUV1-F1
#
_cell.length_a   1.000
_cell.length_b   1.000
_cell.length_c   1.000
_cell.angle_alpha   90.00
_cell.angle_beta   90.00
_cell.angle_gamma   90.00
#
_symmetry.space_group_name_H-M   'P 1'
#
loop_
_entity.id
_entity.type
_entity.pdbx_description
1 polymer ?
#
loop_
_entity_poly.entity_id
_entity_poly.type
_entity_poly.pdbx_seq_one_letter_code
_entity_poly.pdbx_strand_id
1 'polypeptide(L)'
;MFRLSGLASALEHMADFQTFSCAIVEDVVMPAKPLPDMSDATLIRCDLTAASMPEDLGNALFVDCRMSGLSFKGANIFNTRFIRCDLSGCRFVGCDLSAAQFEDCRLDDEAFQDSDIDTIEIIRSGATIAA
;
A
#
# COMPACT_ATOMS: atom_id res chain seq x y z
N MET A 1 -16.29 5.51 10.01
CA MET A 1 -14.88 5.93 9.98
C MET A 1 -14.22 5.50 11.29
N PHE A 2 -13.42 4.45 11.24
CA PHE A 2 -12.63 3.97 12.38
C PHE A 2 -11.28 4.68 12.35
N ARG A 3 -10.78 5.14 13.51
CA ARG A 3 -9.42 5.69 13.64
C ARG A 3 -8.62 4.86 14.62
N LEU A 4 -7.47 4.37 14.19
CA LEU A 4 -6.53 3.56 14.96
C LEU A 4 -5.21 4.32 15.05
N SER A 5 -4.68 4.46 16.26
CA SER A 5 -3.38 5.09 16.51
C SER A 5 -2.68 4.38 17.67
N GLY A 6 -1.39 4.05 17.52
CA GLY A 6 -0.56 3.59 18.64
C GLY A 6 0.31 2.37 18.36
N LEU A 7 1.24 2.12 19.29
CA LEU A 7 2.18 0.99 19.27
C LEU A 7 1.45 -0.36 19.40
N ALA A 8 2.14 -1.43 19.00
CA ALA A 8 1.73 -2.83 18.79
C ALA A 8 0.55 -3.43 19.61
N SER A 9 0.26 -2.94 20.82
CA SER A 9 -0.81 -3.45 21.68
C SER A 9 -2.22 -3.27 21.12
N ALA A 10 -2.44 -2.33 20.19
CA ALA A 10 -3.73 -2.19 19.51
C ALA A 10 -4.03 -3.37 18.57
N LEU A 11 -3.00 -4.03 18.03
CA LEU A 11 -3.15 -5.08 17.00
C LEU A 11 -3.55 -6.44 17.56
N GLU A 12 -3.28 -6.71 18.83
CA GLU A 12 -3.69 -7.97 19.46
C GLU A 12 -5.22 -8.13 19.46
N HIS A 13 -5.97 -7.02 19.39
CA HIS A 13 -7.42 -7.00 19.29
C HIS A 13 -7.91 -6.80 17.84
N MET A 14 -7.00 -6.65 16.87
CA MET A 14 -7.34 -6.40 15.46
C MET A 14 -7.63 -7.68 14.66
N ALA A 15 -7.39 -8.86 15.23
CA ALA A 15 -7.73 -10.14 14.60
C ALA A 15 -9.25 -10.33 14.37
N ASP A 16 -10.10 -9.51 15.01
CA ASP A 16 -11.55 -9.56 14.88
C ASP A 16 -12.13 -8.59 13.83
N PHE A 17 -11.31 -7.68 13.28
CA PHE A 17 -11.79 -6.72 12.29
C PHE A 17 -11.79 -7.33 10.89
N GLN A 18 -12.99 -7.48 10.32
CA GLN A 18 -13.20 -8.05 8.99
C GLN A 18 -12.90 -7.06 7.85
N THR A 19 -12.69 -5.76 8.13
CA THR A 19 -12.36 -4.73 7.12
C THR A 19 -11.68 -3.51 7.76
N PHE A 20 -10.77 -2.88 7.00
CA PHE A 20 -10.22 -1.55 7.25
C PHE A 20 -10.78 -0.51 6.28
N SER A 21 -11.86 -0.83 5.55
CA SER A 21 -12.43 0.10 4.60
C SER A 21 -12.83 1.42 5.28
N CYS A 22 -12.47 2.54 4.65
CA CYS A 22 -12.64 3.89 5.21
C CYS A 22 -11.99 4.13 6.58
N ALA A 23 -11.00 3.31 6.99
CA ALA A 23 -10.30 3.47 8.27
C ALA A 23 -9.12 4.43 8.14
N ILE A 24 -8.79 5.13 9.23
CA ILE A 24 -7.57 5.92 9.37
C ILE A 24 -6.66 5.19 10.36
N VAL A 25 -5.46 4.83 9.94
CA VAL A 25 -4.48 4.09 10.76
C VAL A 25 -3.17 4.87 10.82
N GLU A 26 -2.68 5.15 12.02
CA GLU A 26 -1.51 5.99 12.24
C GLU A 26 -0.50 5.33 13.19
N ASP A 27 0.77 5.31 12.79
CA ASP A 27 1.89 4.82 13.62
C ASP A 27 1.73 3.35 14.06
N VAL A 28 1.22 2.49 13.16
CA VAL A 28 0.93 1.07 13.43
C VAL A 28 1.88 0.16 12.66
N VAL A 29 2.35 -0.92 13.30
CA VAL A 29 3.12 -1.99 12.66
C VAL A 29 2.19 -3.16 12.34
N MET A 30 1.80 -3.34 11.08
CA MET A 30 0.87 -4.40 10.68
C MET A 30 1.46 -5.80 10.97
N PRO A 31 0.64 -6.75 11.46
CA PRO A 31 1.09 -8.10 11.74
C PRO A 31 1.39 -8.85 10.44
N ALA A 32 2.24 -9.88 10.54
CA ALA A 32 2.54 -10.82 9.45
C ALA A 32 1.37 -11.79 9.20
N LYS A 33 0.21 -11.25 8.87
CA LYS A 33 -1.04 -11.97 8.58
C LYS A 33 -1.70 -11.34 7.35
N PRO A 34 -2.60 -12.07 6.66
CA PRO A 34 -3.48 -11.49 5.65
C PRO A 34 -4.25 -10.32 6.26
N LEU A 35 -4.09 -9.15 5.65
CA LEU A 35 -4.88 -7.98 6.00
C LEU A 35 -6.26 -8.08 5.34
N PRO A 36 -7.31 -7.55 5.98
CA PRO A 36 -8.61 -7.45 5.35
C PRO A 36 -8.61 -6.34 4.30
N ASP A 37 -9.74 -6.18 3.61
CA ASP A 37 -10.00 -5.09 2.65
C ASP A 37 -9.59 -3.72 3.22
N MET A 38 -8.80 -2.97 2.45
CA MET A 38 -8.29 -1.64 2.78
C MET A 38 -8.74 -0.57 1.77
N SER A 39 -9.81 -0.83 1.01
CA SER A 39 -10.44 0.15 0.13
C SER A 39 -10.78 1.44 0.90
N ASP A 40 -10.48 2.60 0.31
CA ASP A 40 -10.71 3.92 0.93
C ASP A 40 -10.00 4.13 2.29
N ALA A 41 -9.06 3.25 2.67
CA ALA A 41 -8.32 3.38 3.93
C ALA A 41 -7.21 4.43 3.81
N THR A 42 -6.92 5.12 4.90
CA THR A 42 -5.79 6.05 5.03
C THR A 42 -4.81 5.50 6.06
N LEU A 43 -3.58 5.19 5.63
CA LEU A 43 -2.51 4.71 6.49
C LEU A 43 -1.38 5.73 6.51
N ILE A 44 -0.93 6.10 7.71
CA ILE A 44 0.09 7.12 7.91
C ILE A 44 1.17 6.57 8.84
N ARG A 45 2.45 6.67 8.43
CA ARG A 45 3.61 6.20 9.22
C ARG A 45 3.48 4.74 9.69
N CYS A 46 2.82 3.91 8.88
CA CYS A 46 2.62 2.50 9.20
C CYS A 46 3.75 1.64 8.64
N ASP A 47 4.05 0.55 9.33
CA ASP A 47 4.98 -0.48 8.87
C ASP A 47 4.18 -1.69 8.40
N LEU A 48 4.26 -1.99 7.10
CA LEU A 48 3.60 -3.13 6.46
C LEU A 48 4.60 -4.13 5.90
N THR A 49 5.91 -4.02 6.18
CA THR A 49 6.94 -4.84 5.48
C THR A 49 6.78 -6.34 5.68
N ALA A 50 6.09 -6.76 6.74
CA ALA A 50 5.80 -8.16 7.02
C ALA A 50 4.36 -8.58 6.66
N ALA A 51 3.51 -7.64 6.25
CA ALA A 51 2.10 -7.88 6.00
C ALA A 51 1.88 -8.65 4.69
N SER A 52 0.76 -9.38 4.61
CA SER A 52 0.27 -9.87 3.32
C SER A 52 -0.78 -8.90 2.80
N MET A 53 -0.52 -8.33 1.62
CA MET A 53 -1.41 -7.33 1.02
C MET A 53 -2.77 -7.95 0.67
N PRO A 54 -3.89 -7.23 0.93
CA PRO A 54 -5.21 -7.68 0.53
C PRO A 54 -5.39 -7.56 -0.98
N GLU A 55 -6.45 -8.18 -1.49
CA GLU A 55 -6.82 -8.05 -2.91
C GLU A 55 -7.34 -6.66 -3.25
N ASP A 56 -7.94 -5.92 -2.31
CA ASP A 56 -8.52 -4.60 -2.57
C ASP A 56 -7.88 -3.49 -1.73
N LEU A 57 -7.30 -2.51 -2.44
CA LEU A 57 -6.67 -1.29 -1.95
C LEU A 57 -7.20 -0.05 -2.69
N GLY A 58 -8.30 -0.19 -3.44
CA GLY A 58 -8.83 0.87 -4.27
C GLY A 58 -9.11 2.14 -3.47
N ASN A 59 -8.73 3.29 -4.02
CA ASN A 59 -8.86 4.61 -3.39
C ASN A 59 -8.11 4.79 -2.04
N ALA A 60 -7.28 3.83 -1.63
CA ALA A 60 -6.52 3.95 -0.39
C ALA A 60 -5.42 5.01 -0.49
N LEU A 61 -5.03 5.55 0.66
CA LEU A 61 -3.99 6.56 0.80
C LEU A 61 -2.93 6.07 1.79
N PHE A 62 -1.69 5.93 1.32
CA PHE A 62 -0.53 5.58 2.13
C PHE A 62 0.43 6.77 2.22
N VAL A 63 0.80 7.18 3.43
CA VAL A 63 1.66 8.34 3.67
C VAL A 63 2.78 7.97 4.64
N ASP A 64 4.04 8.16 4.23
CA ASP A 64 5.22 7.86 5.07
C ASP A 64 5.27 6.39 5.55
N CYS A 65 4.71 5.45 4.78
CA CYS A 65 4.65 4.02 5.15
C CYS A 65 5.87 3.22 4.68
N ARG A 66 6.22 2.17 5.43
CA ARG A 66 7.22 1.17 5.01
C ARG A 66 6.51 -0.04 4.43
N MET A 67 6.80 -0.37 3.18
CA MET A 67 6.11 -1.41 2.42
C MET A 67 7.08 -2.23 1.57
N SER A 68 8.39 -2.20 1.88
CA SER A 68 9.43 -2.82 1.07
C SER A 68 9.29 -4.34 0.99
N GLY A 69 9.53 -4.91 -0.20
CA GLY A 69 9.56 -6.35 -0.45
C GLY A 69 8.19 -7.02 -0.58
N LEU A 70 7.11 -6.23 -0.62
CA LEU A 70 5.75 -6.76 -0.69
C LEU A 70 5.35 -7.17 -2.11
N SER A 71 4.61 -8.28 -2.20
CA SER A 71 3.97 -8.70 -3.44
C SER A 71 2.52 -8.24 -3.46
N PHE A 72 2.16 -7.41 -4.44
CA PHE A 72 0.80 -6.96 -4.67
C PHE A 72 0.08 -7.77 -5.75
N LYS A 73 0.66 -8.88 -6.21
CA LYS A 73 0.18 -9.65 -7.36
C LYS A 73 -1.34 -9.80 -7.41
N GLY A 74 -1.96 -9.29 -8.48
CA GLY A 74 -3.40 -9.38 -8.71
C GLY A 74 -4.27 -8.43 -7.89
N ALA A 75 -3.69 -7.51 -7.11
CA ALA A 75 -4.44 -6.59 -6.29
C ALA A 75 -5.08 -5.45 -7.11
N ASN A 76 -6.22 -4.97 -6.63
CA ASN A 76 -6.83 -3.73 -7.05
C ASN A 76 -6.15 -2.55 -6.35
N ILE A 77 -5.44 -1.72 -7.11
CA ILE A 77 -4.72 -0.52 -6.67
C ILE A 77 -5.29 0.70 -7.43
N PHE A 78 -6.55 0.58 -7.89
CA PHE A 78 -7.25 1.63 -8.60
C PHE A 78 -7.30 2.92 -7.77
N ASN A 79 -6.82 4.03 -8.35
CA ASN A 79 -6.84 5.35 -7.70
C ASN A 79 -6.19 5.37 -6.30
N THR A 80 -5.30 4.43 -6.02
CA THR A 80 -4.54 4.37 -4.76
C THR A 80 -3.36 5.34 -4.82
N ARG A 81 -3.10 6.04 -3.71
CA ARG A 81 -2.04 7.04 -3.62
C ARG A 81 -0.99 6.62 -2.60
N PHE A 82 0.27 6.59 -3.02
CA PHE A 82 1.43 6.36 -2.18
C PHE A 82 2.26 7.64 -2.12
N ILE A 83 2.50 8.17 -0.92
CA ILE A 83 3.22 9.43 -0.71
C ILE A 83 4.34 9.22 0.29
N ARG A 84 5.59 9.45 -0.12
CA ARG A 84 6.79 9.24 0.70
C ARG A 84 6.91 7.83 1.28
N CYS A 85 6.42 6.83 0.54
CA CYS A 85 6.47 5.44 0.95
C CYS A 85 7.76 4.75 0.49
N ASP A 86 8.21 3.76 1.26
CA ASP A 86 9.26 2.84 0.82
C ASP A 86 8.64 1.60 0.20
N LEU A 87 8.68 1.52 -1.14
CA LEU A 87 8.17 0.41 -1.96
C LEU A 87 9.33 -0.33 -2.66
N SER A 88 10.54 -0.25 -2.13
CA SER A 88 11.70 -0.98 -2.66
C SER A 88 11.46 -2.49 -2.62
N GLY A 89 11.82 -3.21 -3.69
CA GLY A 89 11.61 -4.64 -3.85
C GLY A 89 10.16 -5.08 -4.03
N CYS A 90 9.20 -4.16 -4.15
CA CYS A 90 7.79 -4.50 -4.38
C CYS A 90 7.53 -4.98 -5.80
N ARG A 91 6.47 -5.77 -5.98
CA ARG A 91 6.02 -6.26 -7.29
C ARG A 91 4.54 -6.03 -7.50
N PHE A 92 4.18 -5.41 -8.62
CA PHE A 92 2.80 -5.06 -8.99
C PHE A 92 2.24 -5.90 -10.17
N VAL A 93 2.75 -7.12 -10.36
CA VAL A 93 2.40 -7.99 -11.50
C VAL A 93 0.89 -8.28 -11.55
N GLY A 94 0.24 -7.97 -12.68
CA GLY A 94 -1.19 -8.22 -12.88
C GLY A 94 -2.12 -7.45 -11.95
N CYS A 95 -1.66 -6.35 -11.34
CA CYS A 95 -2.50 -5.45 -10.58
C CYS A 95 -3.29 -4.51 -11.49
N ASP A 96 -4.45 -4.07 -11.05
CA ASP A 96 -5.09 -2.88 -11.63
C ASP A 96 -4.46 -1.64 -10.97
N LEU A 97 -3.57 -0.97 -11.71
CA LEU A 97 -2.90 0.26 -11.28
C LEU A 97 -3.60 1.51 -11.85
N SER A 98 -4.80 1.40 -12.40
CA SER A 98 -5.41 2.52 -13.11
C SER A 98 -5.58 3.74 -12.20
N ALA A 99 -5.07 4.89 -12.64
CA ALA A 99 -5.03 6.13 -11.85
C ALA A 99 -4.24 6.07 -10.53
N ALA A 100 -3.40 5.05 -10.32
CA ALA A 100 -2.53 4.99 -9.15
C ALA A 100 -1.46 6.09 -9.19
N GLN A 101 -1.13 6.65 -8.02
CA GLN A 101 -0.13 7.71 -7.90
C GLN A 101 0.98 7.33 -6.92
N PHE A 102 2.22 7.61 -7.31
CA PHE A 102 3.42 7.40 -6.51
C PHE A 102 4.21 8.72 -6.42
N GLU A 103 4.12 9.41 -5.28
CA GLU A 103 4.78 10.69 -5.02
C GLU A 103 5.89 10.55 -3.98
N ASP A 104 7.12 10.97 -4.34
CA ASP A 104 8.30 10.93 -3.47
C ASP A 104 8.58 9.52 -2.89
N CYS A 105 8.22 8.46 -3.63
CA CYS A 105 8.35 7.07 -3.20
C CYS A 105 9.69 6.46 -3.63
N ARG A 106 10.18 5.48 -2.85
CA ARG A 106 11.26 4.60 -3.31
C ARG A 106 10.65 3.42 -4.04
N LEU A 107 11.01 3.26 -5.31
CA LEU A 107 10.58 2.18 -6.18
C LEU A 107 11.80 1.66 -6.92
N ASP A 108 11.80 0.37 -7.20
CA ASP A 108 12.82 -0.26 -8.03
C ASP A 108 12.32 -0.33 -9.48
N ASP A 109 13.23 -0.35 -10.45
CA ASP A 109 12.87 -0.40 -11.88
C ASP A 109 12.08 -1.67 -12.26
N GLU A 110 12.22 -2.74 -11.48
CA GLU A 110 11.52 -4.02 -11.70
C GLU A 110 10.09 -4.04 -11.12
N ALA A 111 9.66 -3.00 -10.40
CA ALA A 111 8.40 -3.02 -9.65
C ALA A 111 7.17 -3.23 -10.54
N PHE A 112 7.21 -2.72 -11.77
CA PHE A 112 6.10 -2.71 -12.72
C PHE A 112 6.30 -3.66 -13.92
N GLN A 113 7.23 -4.62 -13.83
CA GLN A 113 7.39 -5.61 -14.89
C GLN A 113 6.07 -6.38 -15.10
N ASP A 114 5.63 -6.46 -16.36
CA ASP A 114 4.38 -7.12 -16.76
C ASP A 114 3.11 -6.49 -16.14
N SER A 115 3.16 -5.20 -15.78
CA SER A 115 2.01 -4.42 -15.32
C SER A 115 1.57 -3.41 -16.39
N ASP A 116 0.27 -3.16 -16.47
CA ASP A 116 -0.26 -2.03 -17.24
C ASP A 116 0.03 -0.73 -16.47
N ILE A 117 0.85 0.14 -17.06
CA ILE A 117 1.31 1.40 -16.46
C ILE A 117 0.85 2.63 -17.24
N ASP A 118 -0.08 2.46 -18.20
CA ASP A 118 -0.45 3.54 -19.13
C ASP A 118 -1.07 4.77 -18.43
N THR A 119 -1.60 4.59 -17.21
CA THR A 119 -2.33 5.63 -16.48
C THR A 119 -1.77 5.94 -15.09
N ILE A 120 -0.61 5.37 -14.74
CA ILE A 120 0.01 5.66 -13.44
C ILE A 120 0.72 7.00 -13.47
N GLU A 121 0.72 7.69 -12.32
CA GLU A 121 1.47 8.92 -12.16
C GLU A 121 2.64 8.70 -11.20
N ILE A 122 3.86 8.89 -11.68
CA ILE A 122 5.08 8.79 -10.86
C ILE A 122 5.74 10.17 -10.75
N ILE A 123 5.78 10.70 -9.54
CA ILE A 123 6.28 12.04 -9.24
C ILE A 123 7.45 11.92 -8.28
N ARG A 124 8.64 12.39 -8.69
CA ARG A 124 9.83 12.48 -7.80
C ARG A 124 10.20 11.14 -7.11
N SER A 125 9.85 10.01 -7.73
CA SER A 125 10.07 8.67 -7.17
C SER A 125 11.22 7.94 -7.86
N GLY A 126 11.75 6.88 -7.22
CA GLY A 126 12.97 6.19 -7.64
C GLY A 126 12.88 5.31 -8.90
N ALA A 127 11.69 4.99 -9.39
CA ALA A 127 11.54 4.15 -10.58
C ALA A 127 11.86 4.95 -11.85
N THR A 128 12.83 4.49 -12.62
CA THR A 128 13.15 5.00 -13.96
C THR A 128 12.26 4.30 -14.97
N ILE A 129 10.93 4.41 -14.84
CA ILE A 129 10.08 3.85 -15.87
C ILE A 129 10.24 4.69 -17.13
N ALA A 130 10.87 4.10 -18.13
CA ALA A 130 10.80 4.60 -19.49
C ALA A 130 9.33 4.45 -19.93
N ALA A 131 8.59 5.55 -19.87
CA ALA A 131 7.30 5.69 -20.52
C ALA A 131 7.42 5.43 -22.03
#